data_AF-A0A819F4H2-F1
#
_entry.id   AF-A0A819F4H2-F1
#
_cell.length_a   1.000
_cell.length_b   1.000
_cell.length_c   1.000
_cell.angle_alpha   90.00
_cell.angle_beta   90.00
_cell.angle_gamma   90.00
#
_symmetry.space_group_name_H-M   'P 1'
#
loop_
_entity.id
_entity.type
_entity.pdbx_description
1 polymer ?
#
loop_
_entity_poly.entity_id
_entity_poly.type
_entity_poly.pdbx_seq_one_letter_code
_entity_poly.pdbx_strand_id
1 'polypeptide(L)'
;MRRGVGIGGINQQLLEKAKFSEKGSELARDHLEKLAKQFETFRDNLEKFAEKHRNEIKKDLKFRQQFQDMCATVGVDPLASSKGFWSQVLGVGDFYYELAVQIVEVCVATSAQNGGLISLDELLLRVRKARGKSKSAQDVSTDDILRAIKKLRALGDGFAVIEPTNGQGRVLIQCIPGELSMDHTAILNSLQTRSSFTKEQLRDQFKWSDDRIEAAIDFMVKEGLVWIDNNGRYTEYYFPGLFTAQRVTNGESV
;
A
#
# COMPACT_ATOMS: atom_id res chain seq x y z
N MET A 1 -32.26 52.38 32.63
CA MET A 1 -33.29 51.36 32.88
C MET A 1 -33.24 50.29 31.80
N ARG A 2 -32.86 49.05 32.13
CA ARG A 2 -32.93 47.90 31.22
C ARG A 2 -34.37 47.35 31.28
N ARG A 3 -35.13 47.46 30.18
CA ARG A 3 -36.44 46.81 30.06
C ARG A 3 -36.24 45.30 29.94
N GLY A 4 -36.72 44.55 30.93
CA GLY A 4 -36.72 43.09 30.91
C GLY A 4 -37.64 42.56 29.81
N VAL A 5 -37.18 41.55 29.08
CA VAL A 5 -37.91 40.92 27.98
C VAL A 5 -39.16 40.23 28.57
N GLY A 6 -40.35 40.55 28.06
CA GLY A 6 -41.61 40.01 28.55
C GLY A 6 -41.78 38.52 28.24
N ILE A 7 -42.45 37.78 29.12
CA ILE A 7 -42.68 36.32 29.06
C ILE A 7 -43.28 35.87 27.71
N GLY A 8 -44.13 36.69 27.08
CA GLY A 8 -44.67 36.42 25.73
C GLY A 8 -43.61 36.44 24.61
N GLY A 9 -42.61 37.33 24.71
CA GLY A 9 -41.49 37.39 23.77
C GLY A 9 -40.55 36.20 23.90
N ILE A 10 -40.38 35.67 25.12
CA ILE A 10 -39.60 34.45 25.38
C ILE A 10 -40.29 33.22 24.75
N ASN A 11 -41.61 33.09 24.92
CA ASN A 11 -42.38 32.01 24.29
C ASN A 11 -42.38 32.08 22.77
N GLN A 12 -42.49 33.29 22.20
CA GLN A 12 -42.44 33.48 20.76
C GLN A 12 -41.06 33.18 20.17
N GLN A 13 -39.98 33.58 20.85
CA GLN A 13 -38.62 33.20 20.47
C GLN A 13 -38.38 31.69 20.54
N LEU A 14 -38.92 31.00 21.56
CA LEU A 14 -38.84 29.53 21.67
C LEU A 14 -39.57 28.83 20.51
N LEU A 15 -40.76 29.30 20.16
CA LEU A 15 -41.54 28.78 19.03
C LEU A 15 -40.84 29.03 17.68
N GLU A 16 -40.28 30.22 17.48
CA GLU A 16 -39.50 30.53 16.27
C GLU A 16 -38.26 29.65 16.18
N LYS A 17 -37.51 29.48 17.26
CA LYS A 17 -36.33 28.61 17.31
C LYS A 17 -36.69 27.15 17.02
N ALA A 18 -37.82 26.65 17.54
CA ALA A 18 -38.31 25.31 17.25
C ALA A 18 -38.66 25.14 15.76
N LYS A 19 -39.37 26.10 15.16
CA LYS A 19 -39.69 26.09 13.72
C LYS A 19 -38.45 26.17 12.84
N PHE A 20 -37.45 26.98 13.19
CA PHE A 20 -36.18 27.05 12.47
C PHE A 20 -35.40 25.71 12.58
N SER A 21 -35.42 25.07 13.74
CA SER A 21 -34.79 23.76 13.93
C SER A 21 -35.48 22.66 13.13
N GLU A 22 -36.81 22.66 13.09
CA GLU A 22 -37.61 21.71 12.30
C GLU A 22 -37.35 21.91 10.80
N LYS A 23 -37.41 23.16 10.30
CA LYS A 23 -37.12 23.47 8.90
C LYS A 23 -35.67 23.16 8.53
N GLY A 24 -34.73 23.36 9.45
CA GLY A 24 -33.32 22.97 9.27
C GLY A 24 -33.16 21.45 9.14
N SER A 25 -33.89 20.68 9.94
CA SER A 25 -33.89 19.21 9.88
C SER A 25 -34.52 18.68 8.59
N GLU A 26 -35.62 19.29 8.16
CA GLU A 26 -36.27 18.99 6.88
C GLU A 26 -35.32 19.26 5.70
N LEU A 27 -34.66 20.42 5.69
CA LEU A 27 -33.72 20.80 4.64
C LEU A 27 -32.49 19.90 4.60
N ALA A 28 -31.99 19.47 5.77
CA ALA A 28 -30.92 18.49 5.86
C ALA A 28 -31.34 17.13 5.28
N ARG A 29 -32.56 16.67 5.60
CA ARG A 29 -33.11 15.41 5.07
C ARG A 29 -33.25 15.46 3.55
N ASP A 30 -33.80 16.55 3.02
CA ASP A 30 -33.95 16.73 1.57
C ASP A 30 -32.60 16.78 0.87
N HIS A 31 -31.57 17.34 1.51
CA HIS A 31 -30.21 17.34 0.99
C HIS A 31 -29.61 15.92 0.97
N LEU A 32 -29.80 15.14 2.03
CA LEU A 32 -29.36 13.73 2.08
C LEU A 32 -30.04 12.87 1.03
N GLU A 33 -31.35 13.05 0.80
CA GLU A 33 -32.06 12.29 -0.24
C GLU A 33 -31.58 12.65 -1.65
N LYS A 34 -31.30 13.94 -1.90
CA LYS A 34 -30.69 14.38 -3.16
C LYS A 34 -29.29 13.79 -3.36
N LEU A 35 -28.47 13.79 -2.32
CA LEU A 35 -27.13 13.18 -2.35
C LEU A 35 -27.22 11.68 -2.63
N ALA A 36 -28.12 10.95 -1.98
CA ALA A 36 -28.32 9.52 -2.22
C ALA A 36 -28.67 9.22 -3.69
N LYS A 37 -29.60 9.98 -4.30
CA LYS A 37 -29.94 9.86 -5.73
C LYS A 37 -28.75 10.17 -6.64
N GLN A 38 -27.94 11.16 -6.29
CA GLN A 38 -26.71 11.48 -7.03
C GLN A 38 -25.69 10.34 -6.95
N PHE A 39 -25.53 9.70 -5.79
CA PHE A 39 -24.67 8.53 -5.65
C PHE A 39 -25.14 7.33 -6.47
N GLU A 40 -26.45 7.07 -6.53
CA GLU A 40 -27.01 6.02 -7.39
C GLU A 40 -26.74 6.32 -8.88
N THR A 41 -27.07 7.52 -9.33
CA THR A 41 -26.82 7.95 -10.72
C THR A 41 -25.32 7.85 -11.07
N PHE A 42 -24.46 8.25 -10.15
CA PHE A 42 -23.02 8.16 -10.31
C PHE A 42 -22.54 6.71 -10.42
N ARG A 43 -23.04 5.83 -9.55
CA ARG A 43 -22.72 4.41 -9.58
C ARG A 43 -23.10 3.78 -10.93
N ASP A 44 -24.30 4.06 -11.42
CA ASP A 44 -24.78 3.54 -12.73
C ASP A 44 -23.92 4.06 -13.89
N ASN A 45 -23.50 5.32 -13.84
CA ASN A 45 -22.62 5.88 -14.86
C ASN A 45 -21.21 5.27 -14.79
N LEU A 46 -20.69 5.06 -13.58
CA LEU A 46 -19.38 4.44 -13.38
C LEU A 46 -19.40 2.97 -13.82
N GLU A 47 -20.53 2.26 -13.63
CA GLU A 47 -20.75 0.91 -14.17
C GLU A 47 -20.67 0.88 -15.69
N LYS A 48 -21.46 1.73 -16.36
CA LYS A 48 -21.49 1.79 -17.82
C LYS A 48 -20.12 2.16 -18.38
N PHE A 49 -19.41 3.07 -17.71
CA PHE A 49 -18.04 3.43 -18.07
C PHE A 49 -17.11 2.21 -17.94
N ALA A 50 -17.16 1.54 -16.80
CA ALA A 50 -16.41 0.34 -16.51
C ALA A 50 -16.65 -0.78 -17.54
N GLU A 51 -17.91 -1.08 -17.85
CA GLU A 51 -18.27 -2.08 -18.87
C GLU A 51 -17.74 -1.72 -20.25
N LYS A 52 -17.96 -0.47 -20.68
CA LYS A 52 -17.53 0.02 -21.99
C LYS A 52 -16.01 -0.03 -22.15
N HIS A 53 -15.28 0.31 -21.09
CA HIS A 53 -13.82 0.41 -21.10
C HIS A 53 -13.13 -0.80 -20.45
N ARG A 54 -13.84 -1.92 -20.25
CA ARG A 54 -13.33 -3.11 -19.53
C ARG A 54 -11.98 -3.61 -20.06
N ASN A 55 -11.82 -3.67 -21.38
CA ASN A 55 -10.60 -4.15 -22.01
C ASN A 55 -9.44 -3.15 -21.86
N GLU A 56 -9.74 -1.85 -21.85
CA GLU A 56 -8.75 -0.79 -21.65
C GLU A 56 -8.25 -0.82 -20.20
N ILE A 57 -9.14 -0.97 -19.21
CA ILE A 57 -8.77 -1.14 -17.79
C ILE A 57 -7.86 -2.35 -17.59
N LYS A 58 -8.08 -3.43 -18.36
CA LYS A 58 -7.26 -4.65 -18.27
C LYS A 58 -5.91 -4.53 -18.96
N LYS A 59 -5.83 -3.84 -20.10
CA LYS A 59 -4.61 -3.81 -20.93
C LYS A 59 -3.71 -2.60 -20.70
N ASP A 60 -4.29 -1.44 -20.40
CA ASP A 60 -3.54 -0.20 -20.23
C ASP A 60 -3.33 0.10 -18.74
N LEU A 61 -2.06 0.08 -18.33
CA LEU A 61 -1.61 0.36 -16.97
C LEU A 61 -2.02 1.75 -16.50
N LYS A 62 -1.84 2.78 -17.35
CA LYS A 62 -2.12 4.18 -16.98
C LYS A 62 -3.62 4.39 -16.86
N PHE A 63 -4.39 3.83 -17.78
CA PHE A 63 -5.84 3.94 -17.73
C PHE A 63 -6.43 3.23 -16.51
N ARG A 64 -5.90 2.05 -16.16
CA ARG A 64 -6.27 1.33 -14.93
C ARG A 64 -6.01 2.18 -13.69
N GLN A 65 -4.84 2.81 -13.60
CA GLN A 65 -4.49 3.67 -12.47
C GLN A 65 -5.46 4.86 -12.35
N GLN A 66 -5.72 5.57 -13.45
CA GLN A 66 -6.65 6.70 -13.49
C GLN A 66 -8.08 6.30 -13.08
N PHE A 67 -8.56 5.16 -13.57
CA PHE A 67 -9.87 4.62 -13.19
C PHE A 67 -9.96 4.38 -11.69
N GLN A 68 -8.89 3.88 -11.08
CA GLN A 68 -8.87 3.58 -9.65
C GLN A 68 -8.75 4.83 -8.78
N ASP A 69 -7.97 5.82 -9.20
CA ASP A 69 -7.86 7.10 -8.50
C ASP A 69 -9.20 7.85 -8.53
N MET A 70 -9.93 7.77 -9.64
CA MET A 70 -11.31 8.24 -9.72
C MET A 70 -12.21 7.52 -8.71
N CYS A 71 -12.15 6.18 -8.63
CA CYS A 71 -12.94 5.42 -7.67
C CYS A 71 -12.60 5.81 -6.21
N ALA A 72 -11.31 5.92 -5.89
CA ALA A 72 -10.83 6.28 -4.56
C ALA A 72 -11.25 7.70 -4.14
N THR A 73 -11.24 8.66 -5.07
CA THR A 73 -11.64 10.06 -4.82
C THR A 73 -13.10 10.16 -4.36
N VAL A 74 -13.95 9.25 -4.84
CA VAL A 74 -15.38 9.20 -4.47
C VAL A 74 -15.63 8.30 -3.26
N GLY A 75 -14.60 7.61 -2.75
CA GLY A 75 -14.73 6.64 -1.66
C GLY A 75 -15.29 5.29 -2.10
N VAL A 76 -15.24 4.99 -3.40
CA VAL A 76 -15.61 3.69 -3.94
C VAL A 76 -14.36 2.83 -4.08
N ASP A 77 -14.36 1.65 -3.48
CA ASP A 77 -13.28 0.69 -3.62
C ASP A 77 -13.69 -0.43 -4.59
N PRO A 78 -13.16 -0.45 -5.83
CA PRO A 78 -13.52 -1.46 -6.82
C PRO A 78 -13.05 -2.88 -6.44
N LEU A 79 -12.27 -3.01 -5.36
CA LEU A 79 -11.66 -4.25 -4.87
C LEU A 79 -12.19 -4.69 -3.50
N ALA A 80 -13.20 -4.03 -2.94
CA ALA A 80 -13.67 -4.31 -1.59
C ALA A 80 -14.40 -5.66 -1.45
N SER A 81 -14.98 -6.21 -2.51
CA SER A 81 -15.72 -7.47 -2.43
C SER A 81 -15.75 -8.22 -3.76
N SER A 82 -15.56 -9.54 -3.69
CA SER A 82 -15.75 -10.48 -4.81
C SER A 82 -17.22 -10.66 -5.20
N LYS A 83 -18.15 -10.43 -4.26
CA LYS A 83 -19.59 -10.24 -4.52
C LYS A 83 -19.93 -8.78 -4.79
N GLY A 84 -18.93 -7.91 -4.74
CA GLY A 84 -19.05 -6.52 -5.12
C GLY A 84 -19.29 -6.43 -6.62
N PHE A 85 -20.20 -5.54 -6.96
CA PHE A 85 -20.52 -5.15 -8.32
C PHE A 85 -19.31 -5.02 -9.24
N TRP A 86 -18.25 -4.34 -8.78
CA TRP A 86 -17.02 -4.12 -9.53
C TRP A 86 -16.25 -5.42 -9.85
N SER A 87 -16.26 -6.41 -8.95
CA SER A 87 -15.62 -7.70 -9.22
C SER A 87 -16.39 -8.47 -10.29
N GLN A 88 -17.73 -8.50 -10.21
CA GLN A 88 -18.58 -9.22 -11.15
C GLN A 88 -18.60 -8.59 -12.54
N VAL A 89 -18.70 -7.26 -12.62
CA VAL A 89 -18.85 -6.52 -13.88
C VAL A 89 -17.49 -6.36 -14.59
N LEU A 90 -16.43 -6.04 -13.86
CA LEU A 90 -15.12 -5.76 -14.46
C LEU A 90 -14.16 -6.95 -14.46
N GLY A 91 -14.28 -7.87 -13.50
CA GLY A 91 -13.24 -8.87 -13.21
C GLY A 91 -11.94 -8.23 -12.67
N VAL A 92 -12.04 -6.99 -12.16
CA VAL A 92 -10.91 -6.27 -11.58
C VAL A 92 -10.56 -6.86 -10.21
N GLY A 93 -11.54 -7.31 -9.43
CA GLY A 93 -11.30 -8.09 -8.20
C GLY A 93 -10.47 -9.34 -8.46
N ASP A 94 -10.87 -10.17 -9.43
CA ASP A 94 -10.17 -11.41 -9.80
C ASP A 94 -8.70 -11.17 -10.17
N PHE A 95 -8.42 -10.09 -10.92
CA PHE A 95 -7.05 -9.70 -11.26
C PHE A 95 -6.20 -9.42 -10.02
N TYR A 96 -6.72 -8.66 -9.05
CA TYR A 96 -5.96 -8.35 -7.83
C TYR A 96 -5.85 -9.53 -6.87
N TYR A 97 -6.84 -10.42 -6.84
CA TYR A 97 -6.74 -11.65 -6.07
C TYR A 97 -5.69 -12.60 -6.66
N GLU A 98 -5.66 -12.76 -7.98
CA GLU A 98 -4.62 -13.53 -8.68
C GLU A 98 -3.24 -12.91 -8.44
N LEU A 99 -3.13 -11.58 -8.56
CA LEU A 99 -1.89 -10.86 -8.31
C LEU A 99 -1.42 -11.02 -6.85
N ALA A 100 -2.35 -10.98 -5.89
CA ALA A 100 -2.04 -11.20 -4.49
C ALA A 100 -1.47 -12.60 -4.24
N VAL A 101 -2.04 -13.64 -4.87
CA VAL A 101 -1.48 -15.00 -4.80
C VAL A 101 -0.07 -15.05 -5.37
N GLN A 102 0.18 -14.43 -6.54
CA GLN A 102 1.51 -14.38 -7.14
C GLN A 102 2.54 -13.65 -6.28
N ILE A 103 2.13 -12.58 -5.59
CA ILE A 103 2.98 -11.89 -4.61
C ILE A 103 3.35 -12.83 -3.47
N VAL A 104 2.38 -13.55 -2.90
CA VAL A 104 2.61 -14.53 -1.83
C VAL A 104 3.57 -15.63 -2.30
N GLU A 105 3.39 -16.18 -3.50
CA GLU A 105 4.27 -17.20 -4.07
C GLU A 105 5.72 -16.70 -4.19
N VAL A 106 5.92 -15.49 -4.73
CA VAL A 106 7.26 -14.89 -4.83
C VAL A 106 7.88 -14.67 -3.46
N CYS A 107 7.11 -14.19 -2.49
CA CYS A 107 7.59 -13.97 -1.14
C CYS A 107 7.98 -15.29 -0.45
N VAL A 108 7.17 -16.35 -0.59
CA VAL A 108 7.49 -17.68 -0.05
C VAL A 108 8.74 -18.25 -0.74
N ALA A 109 8.84 -18.15 -2.07
CA ALA A 109 9.97 -18.65 -2.84
C ALA A 109 11.30 -17.94 -2.53
N THR A 110 11.25 -16.71 -2.02
CA THR A 110 12.44 -15.90 -1.72
C THR A 110 12.77 -15.81 -0.23
N SER A 111 11.82 -16.17 0.64
CA SER A 111 11.94 -16.08 2.10
C SER A 111 13.24 -16.67 2.66
N ALA A 112 13.64 -17.85 2.20
CA ALA A 112 14.86 -18.52 2.64
C ALA A 112 16.15 -17.76 2.27
N GLN A 113 16.10 -16.89 1.26
CA GLN A 113 17.26 -16.13 0.78
C GLN A 113 17.32 -14.73 1.40
N ASN A 114 16.17 -14.10 1.65
CA ASN A 114 16.10 -12.68 2.03
C ASN A 114 15.41 -12.42 3.38
N GLY A 115 15.05 -13.47 4.13
CA GLY A 115 14.38 -13.36 5.43
C GLY A 115 12.97 -12.78 5.35
N GLY A 116 12.35 -12.74 4.16
CA GLY A 116 11.03 -12.15 3.98
C GLY A 116 11.00 -10.65 3.72
N LEU A 117 12.16 -10.04 3.43
CA LEU A 117 12.26 -8.64 3.03
C LEU A 117 12.64 -8.54 1.56
N ILE A 118 11.90 -7.75 0.77
CA ILE A 118 12.15 -7.59 -0.67
C ILE A 118 11.84 -6.16 -1.11
N SER A 119 12.67 -5.59 -2.00
CA SER A 119 12.33 -4.30 -2.61
C SER A 119 11.12 -4.39 -3.53
N LEU A 120 10.32 -3.33 -3.62
CA LEU A 120 9.14 -3.26 -4.49
C LEU A 120 9.50 -3.51 -5.97
N ASP A 121 10.64 -3.00 -6.42
CA ASP A 121 11.13 -3.18 -7.79
C ASP A 121 11.49 -4.65 -8.09
N GLU A 122 12.18 -5.31 -7.16
CA GLU A 122 12.53 -6.73 -7.26
C GLU A 122 11.27 -7.61 -7.22
N LEU A 123 10.32 -7.30 -6.34
CA LEU A 123 9.03 -7.99 -6.27
C LEU A 123 8.27 -7.85 -7.59
N LEU A 124 8.17 -6.64 -8.15
CA LEU A 124 7.53 -6.40 -9.43
C LEU A 124 8.20 -7.20 -10.56
N LEU A 125 9.53 -7.19 -10.61
CA LEU A 125 10.30 -7.94 -11.60
C LEU A 125 10.02 -9.45 -11.51
N ARG A 126 10.05 -10.02 -10.30
CA ARG A 126 9.78 -11.44 -10.06
C ARG A 126 8.35 -11.83 -10.38
N VAL A 127 7.37 -11.02 -10.00
CA VAL A 127 5.95 -11.24 -10.34
C VAL A 127 5.75 -11.22 -11.85
N ARG A 128 6.30 -10.22 -12.56
CA ARG A 128 6.25 -10.16 -14.04
C ARG A 128 6.90 -11.39 -14.69
N LYS A 129 8.00 -11.87 -14.12
CA LYS A 129 8.68 -13.09 -14.59
C LYS A 129 7.83 -14.34 -14.37
N ALA A 130 7.20 -14.48 -13.20
CA ALA A 130 6.34 -15.60 -12.84
C ALA A 130 5.08 -15.69 -13.73
N ARG A 131 4.51 -14.54 -14.11
CA ARG A 131 3.35 -14.47 -15.04
C ARG A 131 3.66 -14.90 -16.48
N GLY A 132 4.94 -14.99 -16.85
CA GLY A 132 5.38 -15.35 -18.20
C GLY A 132 5.02 -14.32 -19.27
N LYS A 133 5.42 -14.58 -20.53
CA LYS A 133 5.16 -13.71 -21.70
C LYS A 133 3.88 -14.06 -22.46
N SER A 134 2.89 -14.64 -21.79
CA SER A 134 1.64 -14.98 -22.46
C SER A 134 0.94 -13.70 -22.95
N LYS A 135 0.46 -13.69 -24.20
CA LYS A 135 -0.32 -12.56 -24.76
C LYS A 135 -1.59 -12.24 -23.96
N SER A 136 -2.00 -13.16 -23.08
CA SER A 136 -3.15 -13.00 -22.18
C SER A 136 -2.78 -12.49 -20.77
N ALA A 137 -1.50 -12.48 -20.41
CA ALA A 137 -1.07 -11.98 -19.11
C ALA A 137 -1.18 -10.44 -19.12
N GLN A 138 -2.02 -9.90 -18.25
CA GLN A 138 -2.16 -8.45 -18.11
C GLN A 138 -0.84 -7.86 -17.58
N ASP A 139 -0.47 -6.67 -18.03
CA ASP A 139 0.70 -6.02 -17.44
C ASP A 139 0.40 -5.55 -16.01
N VAL A 140 1.45 -5.50 -15.18
CA VAL A 140 1.39 -5.17 -13.76
C VAL A 140 2.29 -3.98 -13.48
N SER A 141 1.80 -2.97 -12.77
CA SER A 141 2.55 -1.80 -12.30
C SER A 141 2.91 -1.91 -10.81
N THR A 142 3.75 -0.99 -10.31
CA THR A 142 4.07 -0.89 -8.88
C THR A 142 2.82 -0.56 -8.04
N ASP A 143 1.93 0.29 -8.56
CA ASP A 143 0.66 0.62 -7.92
C ASP A 143 -0.23 -0.62 -7.78
N ASP A 144 -0.27 -1.49 -8.81
CA ASP A 144 -1.01 -2.75 -8.74
C ASP A 144 -0.50 -3.65 -7.60
N ILE A 145 0.83 -3.75 -7.44
CA ILE A 145 1.46 -4.53 -6.36
C ILE A 145 1.08 -3.96 -4.99
N LEU A 146 1.20 -2.65 -4.79
CA LEU A 146 0.87 -2.01 -3.52
C LEU A 146 -0.61 -2.18 -3.15
N ARG A 147 -1.51 -2.10 -4.13
CA ARG A 147 -2.95 -2.33 -3.92
C ARG A 147 -3.24 -3.78 -3.58
N ALA A 148 -2.62 -4.74 -4.25
CA ALA A 148 -2.74 -6.16 -3.91
C ALA A 148 -2.25 -6.44 -2.48
N ILE A 149 -1.11 -5.87 -2.07
CA ILE A 149 -0.57 -5.99 -0.71
C ILE A 149 -1.52 -5.39 0.33
N LYS A 150 -2.09 -4.21 0.07
CA LYS A 150 -3.10 -3.62 0.96
C LYS A 150 -4.29 -4.55 1.18
N LYS A 151 -4.66 -5.36 0.19
CA LYS A 151 -5.73 -6.36 0.30
C LYS A 151 -5.30 -7.59 1.08
N LEU A 152 -4.04 -8.00 0.98
CA LEU A 152 -3.49 -9.10 1.77
C LEU A 152 -3.54 -8.82 3.29
N ARG A 153 -3.54 -7.55 3.71
CA ARG A 153 -3.72 -7.18 5.13
C ARG A 153 -5.03 -7.68 5.74
N ALA A 154 -6.06 -7.96 4.93
CA ALA A 154 -7.29 -8.56 5.43
C ALA A 154 -7.09 -9.99 5.97
N LEU A 155 -5.98 -10.65 5.62
CA LEU A 155 -5.60 -11.98 6.10
C LEU A 155 -4.74 -11.92 7.37
N GLY A 156 -4.39 -10.72 7.85
CA GLY A 156 -3.55 -10.49 9.03
C GLY A 156 -2.31 -9.65 8.73
N ASP A 157 -1.42 -9.52 9.71
CA ASP A 157 -0.24 -8.64 9.67
C ASP A 157 1.00 -9.28 9.02
N GLY A 158 0.81 -10.25 8.13
CA GLY A 158 1.92 -10.93 7.44
C GLY A 158 2.60 -10.11 6.34
N PHE A 159 1.97 -9.01 5.90
CA PHE A 159 2.50 -8.13 4.87
C PHE A 159 2.53 -6.68 5.34
N ALA A 160 3.68 -6.04 5.22
CA ALA A 160 3.86 -4.62 5.52
C ALA A 160 4.63 -3.90 4.42
N VAL A 161 4.25 -2.65 4.16
CA VAL A 161 4.95 -1.74 3.26
C VAL A 161 5.81 -0.82 4.13
N ILE A 162 7.11 -0.84 3.92
CA ILE A 162 8.08 0.01 4.60
C ILE A 162 8.49 1.10 3.61
N GLU A 163 7.97 2.30 3.85
CA GLU A 163 8.27 3.48 3.04
C GLU A 163 9.56 4.18 3.52
N PRO A 164 10.32 4.79 2.60
CA PRO A 164 11.50 5.56 2.98
C PRO A 164 11.09 6.81 3.77
N THR A 165 11.80 7.11 4.86
CA THR A 165 11.45 8.21 5.80
C THR A 165 11.30 9.59 5.15
N ASN A 166 12.07 9.87 4.09
CA ASN A 166 12.07 11.18 3.40
C ASN A 166 11.33 11.15 2.06
N GLY A 167 10.57 10.09 1.77
CA GLY A 167 9.92 9.90 0.46
C GLY A 167 10.89 9.66 -0.71
N GLN A 168 12.20 9.68 -0.44
CA GLN A 168 13.26 9.40 -1.40
C GLN A 168 13.94 8.10 -1.03
N GLY A 169 13.90 7.14 -1.94
CA GLY A 169 14.50 5.83 -1.72
C GLY A 169 13.64 4.69 -2.24
N ARG A 170 14.04 3.48 -1.90
CA ARG A 170 13.34 2.25 -2.28
C ARG A 170 12.24 1.96 -1.27
N VAL A 171 11.09 1.53 -1.79
CA VAL A 171 10.02 0.95 -0.96
C VAL A 171 10.35 -0.52 -0.72
N LEU A 172 10.26 -0.96 0.53
CA LEU A 172 10.48 -2.36 0.90
C LEU A 172 9.16 -3.00 1.28
N ILE A 173 9.02 -4.27 0.93
CA ILE A 173 7.89 -5.11 1.30
C ILE A 173 8.41 -6.16 2.26
N GLN A 174 7.81 -6.20 3.44
CA GLN A 174 7.95 -7.31 4.36
C GLN A 174 6.82 -8.31 4.07
N CYS A 175 7.19 -9.56 3.80
CA CYS A 175 6.25 -10.62 3.44
C CYS A 175 6.13 -11.75 4.48
N ILE A 176 6.81 -11.63 5.61
CA ILE A 176 6.77 -12.62 6.69
C ILE A 176 6.35 -11.90 7.97
N PRO A 177 5.46 -12.50 8.79
CA PRO A 177 5.11 -11.97 10.09
C PRO A 177 6.36 -11.75 10.95
N GLY A 178 6.49 -10.54 11.49
CA GLY A 178 7.59 -10.18 12.37
C GLY A 178 7.58 -8.66 12.58
N GLU A 179 7.89 -8.22 13.78
CA GLU A 179 7.95 -6.79 14.06
C GLU A 179 9.38 -6.30 13.90
N LEU A 180 9.58 -5.36 12.98
CA LEU A 180 10.83 -4.61 12.91
C LEU A 180 10.76 -3.47 13.91
N SER A 181 11.67 -3.49 14.90
CA SER A 181 11.87 -2.36 15.80
C SER A 181 12.24 -1.07 15.05
N MET A 182 12.14 0.06 15.75
CA MET A 182 12.59 1.36 15.21
C MET A 182 14.07 1.33 14.80
N ASP A 183 14.89 0.52 15.47
CA ASP A 183 16.31 0.41 15.18
C ASP A 183 16.53 -0.31 13.85
N HIS A 184 15.79 -1.40 13.62
CA HIS A 184 15.87 -2.12 12.37
C HIS A 184 15.38 -1.26 11.21
N THR A 185 14.29 -0.54 11.43
CA THR A 185 13.74 0.40 10.44
C THR A 185 14.71 1.54 10.16
N ALA A 186 15.45 2.04 11.16
CA ALA A 186 16.47 3.07 10.97
C ALA A 186 17.66 2.57 10.13
N ILE A 187 18.14 1.34 10.38
CA ILE A 187 19.19 0.70 9.57
C ILE A 187 18.72 0.49 8.13
N LEU A 188 17.51 -0.05 7.92
CA LEU A 188 16.96 -0.20 6.57
C LEU A 188 16.83 1.15 5.85
N ASN A 189 16.43 2.19 6.58
CA ASN A 189 16.33 3.53 6.02
C ASN A 189 17.68 4.19 5.72
N SER A 190 18.78 3.79 6.35
CA SER A 190 20.11 4.29 5.96
C SER A 190 20.62 3.63 4.66
N LEU A 191 20.06 2.49 4.28
CA LEU A 191 20.46 1.66 3.14
C LEU A 191 19.64 1.93 1.87
N GLN A 192 19.27 3.18 1.61
CA GLN A 192 18.52 3.52 0.39
C GLN A 192 19.33 3.27 -0.88
N THR A 193 20.63 3.58 -0.85
CA THR A 193 21.53 3.50 -2.02
C THR A 193 22.55 2.36 -1.92
N ARG A 194 22.61 1.68 -0.78
CA ARG A 194 23.54 0.58 -0.49
C ARG A 194 22.76 -0.66 -0.08
N SER A 195 23.38 -1.82 -0.16
CA SER A 195 22.81 -3.08 0.31
C SER A 195 23.57 -3.70 1.48
N SER A 196 24.63 -3.03 1.95
CA SER A 196 25.47 -3.47 3.04
C SER A 196 25.83 -2.36 4.02
N PHE A 197 26.18 -2.77 5.24
CA PHE A 197 26.64 -1.89 6.31
C PHE A 197 27.70 -2.59 7.18
N THR A 198 28.39 -1.79 8.00
CA THR A 198 29.35 -2.25 9.02
C THR A 198 28.96 -1.70 10.39
N LYS A 199 29.48 -2.31 11.47
CA LYS A 199 29.24 -1.83 12.84
C LYS A 199 29.74 -0.39 13.02
N GLU A 200 30.89 -0.08 12.43
CA GLU A 200 31.53 1.24 12.47
C GLU A 200 30.65 2.30 11.83
N GLN A 201 30.04 2.01 10.66
CA GLN A 201 29.12 2.92 9.99
C GLN A 201 27.87 3.20 10.85
N LEU A 202 27.31 2.18 11.50
CA LEU A 202 26.15 2.37 12.39
C LEU A 202 26.53 3.22 13.61
N ARG A 203 27.69 2.97 14.21
CA ARG A 203 28.21 3.76 15.33
C ARG A 203 28.40 5.22 14.93
N ASP A 204 29.00 5.46 13.78
CA ASP A 204 29.29 6.81 13.31
C ASP A 204 28.03 7.58 12.94
N GLN A 205 27.06 6.92 12.29
CA GLN A 205 25.83 7.53 11.82
C GLN A 205 24.81 7.75 12.95
N PHE A 206 24.58 6.75 13.80
CA PHE A 206 23.49 6.78 14.79
C PHE A 206 23.95 7.08 16.22
N LYS A 207 25.27 7.05 16.49
CA LYS A 207 25.85 7.23 17.83
C LYS A 207 25.28 6.26 18.87
N TRP A 208 24.94 5.04 18.44
CA TRP A 208 24.44 3.99 19.33
C TRP A 208 25.59 3.31 20.11
N SER A 209 25.24 2.72 21.25
CA SER A 209 26.16 1.86 22.01
C SER A 209 26.40 0.54 21.28
N ASP A 210 27.53 -0.10 21.58
CA ASP A 210 27.92 -1.37 20.94
C ASP A 210 26.92 -2.48 21.22
N ASP A 211 26.49 -2.60 22.48
CA ASP A 211 25.47 -3.58 22.87
C ASP A 211 24.16 -3.41 22.07
N ARG A 212 23.76 -2.17 21.77
CA ARG A 212 22.54 -1.88 20.98
C ARG A 212 22.73 -2.26 19.52
N ILE A 213 23.89 -1.95 18.94
CA ILE A 213 24.22 -2.33 17.56
C ILE A 213 24.28 -3.85 17.43
N GLU A 214 24.92 -4.53 18.37
CA GLU A 214 25.03 -6.00 18.37
C GLU A 214 23.67 -6.66 18.54
N ALA A 215 22.84 -6.21 19.49
CA ALA A 215 21.48 -6.71 19.64
C ALA A 215 20.64 -6.53 18.36
N ALA A 216 20.79 -5.38 17.68
CA ALA A 216 20.06 -5.12 16.43
C ALA A 216 20.52 -6.03 15.28
N ILE A 217 21.83 -6.24 15.14
CA ILE A 217 22.42 -7.11 14.13
C ILE A 217 22.09 -8.57 14.39
N ASP A 218 22.24 -9.04 15.63
CA ASP A 218 21.99 -10.43 16.01
C ASP A 218 20.54 -10.80 15.75
N PHE A 219 19.59 -9.89 16.03
CA PHE A 219 18.19 -10.07 15.64
C PHE A 219 18.04 -10.23 14.12
N MET A 220 18.61 -9.32 13.32
CA MET A 220 18.49 -9.38 11.87
C MET A 220 19.11 -10.64 11.25
N VAL A 221 20.24 -11.10 11.80
CA VAL A 221 20.89 -12.34 11.37
C VAL A 221 20.04 -13.54 11.76
N LYS A 222 19.50 -13.57 12.99
CA LYS A 222 18.65 -14.66 13.47
C LYS A 222 17.36 -14.80 12.66
N GLU A 223 16.75 -13.68 12.27
CA GLU A 223 15.58 -13.65 11.39
C GLU A 223 15.93 -13.89 9.90
N GLY A 224 17.21 -14.09 9.56
CA GLY A 224 17.66 -14.38 8.20
C GLY A 224 17.57 -13.20 7.24
N LEU A 225 17.39 -11.97 7.76
CA LEU A 225 17.32 -10.74 6.97
C LEU A 225 18.69 -10.31 6.44
N VAL A 226 19.76 -10.68 7.15
CA VAL A 226 21.12 -10.21 6.91
C VAL A 226 22.08 -11.39 6.77
N TRP A 227 22.94 -11.31 5.76
CA TRP A 227 24.08 -12.20 5.55
C TRP A 227 25.35 -11.57 6.11
N ILE A 228 26.25 -12.40 6.62
CA ILE A 228 27.53 -11.97 7.19
C ILE A 228 28.65 -12.31 6.20
N ASP A 229 29.47 -11.32 5.86
CA ASP A 229 30.73 -11.51 5.15
C ASP A 229 31.92 -11.15 6.06
N ASN A 230 32.77 -12.14 6.33
CA ASN A 230 33.97 -12.02 7.18
C ASN A 230 35.28 -12.08 6.37
N ASN A 231 35.21 -12.02 5.04
CA ASN A 231 36.40 -12.16 4.18
C ASN A 231 37.17 -10.83 4.02
N GLY A 232 36.59 -9.71 4.45
CA GLY A 232 37.15 -8.37 4.33
C GLY A 232 37.97 -7.92 5.54
N ARG A 233 38.40 -6.64 5.49
CA ARG A 233 39.07 -5.96 6.62
C ARG A 233 38.13 -5.72 7.81
N TYR A 234 36.85 -5.56 7.53
CA TYR A 234 35.78 -5.43 8.50
C TYR A 234 34.71 -6.47 8.19
N THR A 235 33.98 -6.91 9.20
CA THR A 235 32.77 -7.72 9.00
C THR A 235 31.70 -6.85 8.37
N GLU A 236 31.23 -7.27 7.19
CA GLU A 236 30.17 -6.59 6.46
C GLU A 236 28.86 -7.38 6.55
N TYR A 237 27.78 -6.64 6.69
CA TYR A 237 26.43 -7.16 6.83
C TYR A 237 25.62 -6.78 5.62
N TYR A 238 25.09 -7.76 4.90
CA TYR A 238 24.41 -7.59 3.62
C TYR A 238 22.93 -7.91 3.75
N PHE A 239 22.06 -7.06 3.21
CA PHE A 239 20.63 -7.37 3.05
C PHE A 239 20.36 -7.94 1.65
N PRO A 240 20.09 -9.24 1.51
CA PRO A 240 19.80 -9.84 0.21
C PRO A 240 18.53 -9.27 -0.42
N GLY A 241 17.55 -8.87 0.40
CA GLY A 241 16.32 -8.21 -0.03
C GLY A 241 16.53 -6.85 -0.73
N LEU A 242 17.70 -6.24 -0.53
CA LEU A 242 18.11 -5.00 -1.17
C LEU A 242 18.92 -5.21 -2.45
N PHE A 243 19.28 -6.44 -2.78
CA PHE A 243 19.92 -6.75 -4.04
C PHE A 243 18.89 -6.65 -5.16
N THR A 244 19.14 -5.75 -6.11
CA THR A 244 18.39 -5.76 -7.36
C THR A 244 18.85 -6.98 -8.15
N ALA A 245 17.94 -7.84 -8.62
CA ALA A 245 18.29 -8.76 -9.68
C ALA A 245 18.66 -7.91 -10.88
N GLN A 246 19.97 -7.75 -11.12
CA GLN A 246 20.45 -7.20 -12.37
C GLN A 246 19.75 -7.95 -13.49
N ARG A 247 19.26 -7.21 -14.49
CA ARG A 247 18.89 -7.81 -15.77
C ARG A 247 20.10 -8.63 -16.20
N VAL A 248 20.03 -9.94 -16.08
CA VAL A 248 20.85 -10.82 -16.92
C VAL A 248 20.32 -10.56 -18.32
N THR A 249 20.87 -9.53 -18.97
CA THR A 249 20.85 -9.41 -20.42
C THR A 249 21.65 -10.60 -20.91
N ASN A 250 20.97 -11.72 -21.11
CA ASN A 250 21.46 -12.77 -21.97
C ASN A 250 21.73 -12.13 -23.34
N GLY A 251 23.01 -11.93 -23.65
CA GLY A 251 23.46 -11.44 -24.94
C GLY A 251 24.40 -10.26 -24.81
N GLU A 252 25.65 -10.52 -24.42
CA GLU A 252 26.79 -10.11 -25.23
C GLU A 252 28.00 -10.92 -24.79
N SER A 253 28.42 -11.79 -25.70
CA SER A 253 29.72 -12.43 -25.73
C SER A 253 30.77 -11.43 -26.20
N VAL A 254 31.97 -11.57 -25.60
CA VAL A 254 33.22 -10.78 -25.72
C VAL A 254 33.34 -9.65 -24.69
#